data_AF-A0A4R5E307-F1
#
_entry.id   AF-A0A4R5E307-F1
#
_cell.length_a   1.000
_cell.length_b   1.000
_cell.length_c   1.000
_cell.angle_alpha   90.00
_cell.angle_beta   90.00
_cell.angle_gamma   90.00
#
_symmetry.space_group_name_H-M   'P 1'
#
loop_
_entity.id
_entity.type
_entity.pdbx_description
1 polymer ?
#
loop_
_entity_poly.entity_id
_entity_poly.type
_entity_poly.pdbx_seq_one_letter_code
_entity_poly.pdbx_strand_id
1 'polypeptide(L)'
;MNLSYAATTFRRAARSALLILLALSAAMTAVVAMPGAALAAPPTPNFGPEIEGYAPHQYQTTCDPAAKPGVLDFRDLLNRTYGTHISGISRDCNSGGTSEHKEGRALDYHFNVSNPTQNAHANDLLNWLLATDRYGNRNAMVRRLGIMYIIWNRRIWQDGSWAPYNGASPHTDHIHFSFGWPGARRETSWWHPSGPRVGRVFWNMRSPSGAWTGARVSDQGPVGSVAYAAGPDGS
;
A
#
# COMPACT_ATOMS: atom_id res chain seq x y z
N MET A 1 -21.08 -89.69 20.23
CA MET A 1 -21.64 -90.30 18.99
C MET A 1 -22.81 -89.41 18.60
N ASN A 2 -22.69 -88.59 17.54
CA ASN A 2 -23.04 -88.90 16.14
C ASN A 2 -24.54 -89.26 15.98
N LEU A 3 -25.35 -88.66 15.09
CA LEU A 3 -25.11 -87.71 13.98
C LEU A 3 -26.42 -86.95 13.61
N SER A 4 -26.27 -85.88 12.82
CA SER A 4 -27.20 -85.08 11.98
C SER A 4 -28.57 -85.70 11.57
N TYR A 5 -29.66 -84.96 11.30
CA TYR A 5 -29.90 -83.85 10.33
C TYR A 5 -31.22 -83.09 10.75
N ALA A 6 -31.77 -82.01 10.15
CA ALA A 6 -31.57 -81.28 8.88
C ALA A 6 -31.93 -79.75 8.99
N ALA A 7 -32.11 -79.06 7.85
CA ALA A 7 -32.69 -77.71 7.69
C ALA A 7 -34.21 -77.77 7.34
N THR A 8 -35.02 -76.70 7.23
CA THR A 8 -34.87 -75.57 6.26
C THR A 8 -35.87 -74.43 6.55
N THR A 9 -35.42 -73.17 6.43
CA THR A 9 -36.16 -71.90 6.13
C THR A 9 -37.56 -71.61 6.68
N PHE A 10 -37.74 -70.38 7.21
CA PHE A 10 -38.69 -69.41 6.63
C PHE A 10 -38.16 -67.97 6.73
N ARG A 11 -38.45 -67.13 5.72
CA ARG A 11 -37.96 -65.74 5.60
C ARG A 11 -39.10 -64.74 5.80
N ARG A 12 -38.73 -63.48 6.11
CA ARG A 12 -39.51 -62.21 6.00
C ARG A 12 -40.53 -61.88 7.11
N ALA A 13 -40.09 -61.07 8.07
CA ALA A 13 -40.97 -60.23 8.89
C ALA A 13 -40.25 -58.92 9.29
N ALA A 14 -40.01 -58.02 8.34
CA ALA A 14 -39.40 -56.70 8.58
C ALA A 14 -39.73 -55.70 7.44
N ARG A 15 -41.02 -55.44 7.21
CA ARG A 15 -41.51 -54.34 6.37
C ARG A 15 -42.79 -53.76 6.99
N SER A 16 -42.96 -52.44 6.84
CA SER A 16 -44.16 -51.67 7.17
C SER A 16 -44.42 -51.35 8.66
N ALA A 17 -43.70 -50.35 9.21
CA ALA A 17 -44.25 -49.32 10.11
C ALA A 17 -43.21 -48.25 10.51
N LEU A 18 -42.60 -47.53 9.55
CA LEU A 18 -41.86 -46.29 9.85
C LEU A 18 -42.11 -45.23 8.77
N LEU A 19 -43.38 -44.86 8.62
CA LEU A 19 -43.86 -43.77 7.75
C LEU A 19 -44.26 -42.52 8.56
N ILE A 20 -43.54 -42.26 9.65
CA ILE A 20 -43.64 -41.02 10.42
C ILE A 20 -42.20 -40.54 10.66
N LEU A 21 -41.64 -39.83 9.68
CA LEU A 21 -40.44 -38.96 9.78
C LEU A 21 -40.01 -38.31 8.43
N LEU A 22 -40.89 -38.27 7.41
CA LEU A 22 -40.61 -37.66 6.09
C LEU A 22 -41.48 -36.41 5.83
N ALA A 23 -41.52 -35.49 6.80
CA ALA A 23 -42.21 -34.19 6.65
C ALA A 23 -41.61 -33.03 7.46
N LEU A 24 -40.38 -33.18 8.01
CA LEU A 24 -39.60 -32.01 8.43
C LEU A 24 -38.86 -31.47 7.22
N SER A 25 -39.55 -30.57 6.51
CA SER A 25 -39.04 -29.81 5.38
C SER A 25 -37.73 -29.13 5.75
N ALA A 26 -36.61 -29.69 5.28
CA ALA A 26 -35.33 -29.02 5.29
C ALA A 26 -35.38 -27.85 4.30
N ALA A 27 -36.02 -26.76 4.71
CA ALA A 27 -35.95 -25.46 4.06
C ALA A 27 -34.54 -24.91 4.30
N MET A 28 -33.58 -25.52 3.61
CA MET A 28 -32.18 -25.16 3.63
C MET A 28 -32.06 -23.84 2.87
N THR A 29 -32.27 -22.75 3.59
CA THR A 29 -32.10 -21.39 3.09
C THR A 29 -30.64 -21.25 2.67
N ALA A 30 -30.39 -21.47 1.38
CA ALA A 30 -29.14 -21.09 0.76
C ALA A 30 -29.04 -19.57 0.85
N VAL A 31 -28.41 -19.10 1.94
CA VAL A 31 -27.92 -17.73 2.03
C VAL A 31 -26.84 -17.64 0.95
N VAL A 32 -27.26 -17.25 -0.25
CA VAL A 32 -26.35 -16.82 -1.29
C VAL A 32 -25.64 -15.61 -0.69
N ALA A 33 -24.42 -15.82 -0.24
CA ALA A 33 -23.52 -14.76 0.12
C ALA A 33 -23.32 -13.94 -1.14
N MET A 34 -24.08 -12.85 -1.27
CA MET A 34 -23.80 -11.80 -2.24
C MET A 34 -22.32 -11.46 -2.04
N PRO A 35 -21.46 -11.58 -3.08
CA PRO A 35 -20.10 -11.12 -2.95
C PRO A 35 -20.18 -9.64 -2.58
N GLY A 36 -19.77 -9.30 -1.35
CA GLY A 36 -19.66 -7.92 -0.95
C GLY A 36 -18.81 -7.21 -2.00
N ALA A 37 -19.26 -6.04 -2.45
CA ALA A 37 -18.60 -5.31 -3.52
C ALA A 37 -17.11 -5.26 -3.23
N ALA A 38 -16.31 -5.92 -4.08
CA ALA A 38 -14.87 -5.99 -3.89
C ALA A 38 -14.36 -4.55 -3.82
N LEU A 39 -13.83 -4.17 -2.67
CA LEU A 39 -13.41 -2.80 -2.47
C LEU A 39 -12.35 -2.48 -3.51
N ALA A 40 -12.58 -1.38 -4.21
CA ALA A 40 -11.75 -0.98 -5.32
C ALA A 40 -10.49 -0.32 -4.74
N ALA A 41 -9.50 -1.13 -4.41
CA ALA A 41 -8.18 -0.68 -4.00
C ALA A 41 -7.67 0.45 -4.92
N PRO A 42 -6.90 1.42 -4.40
CA PRO A 42 -6.56 2.64 -5.13
C PRO A 42 -5.98 2.37 -6.52
N PRO A 43 -6.40 3.12 -7.57
CA PRO A 43 -5.89 2.97 -8.92
C PRO A 43 -4.36 2.97 -8.97
N THR A 44 -3.78 1.84 -9.40
CA THR A 44 -2.34 1.58 -9.28
C THR A 44 -1.66 1.74 -10.64
N PRO A 45 -0.65 2.63 -10.77
CA PRO A 45 0.15 2.73 -11.99
C PRO A 45 0.89 1.43 -12.34
N ASN A 46 1.23 1.27 -13.62
CA ASN A 46 2.04 0.14 -14.05
C ASN A 46 3.54 0.39 -13.77
N PHE A 47 4.09 -0.25 -12.75
CA PHE A 47 5.48 -0.06 -12.31
C PHE A 47 6.46 -1.12 -12.87
N GLY A 48 7.75 -0.78 -12.91
CA GLY A 48 8.84 -1.76 -13.06
C GLY A 48 9.15 -2.54 -11.76
N PRO A 49 10.11 -3.49 -11.80
CA PRO A 49 10.48 -4.31 -10.64
C PRO A 49 11.20 -3.52 -9.54
N GLU A 50 11.85 -2.41 -9.88
CA GLU A 50 12.60 -1.57 -8.93
C GLU A 50 11.67 -0.72 -8.06
N ILE A 51 11.91 -0.75 -6.75
CA ILE A 51 11.11 -0.05 -5.72
C ILE A 51 12.04 0.39 -4.57
N GLU A 52 11.70 1.49 -3.92
CA GLU A 52 12.42 2.05 -2.76
C GLU A 52 12.60 1.04 -1.62
N GLY A 53 13.58 1.23 -0.73
CA GLY A 53 13.58 0.56 0.57
C GLY A 53 12.36 0.95 1.43
N TYR A 54 12.27 0.45 2.67
CA TYR A 54 11.39 1.09 3.65
C TYR A 54 11.91 2.52 3.91
N ALA A 55 11.01 3.50 4.01
CA ALA A 55 11.40 4.85 4.32
C ALA A 55 11.99 4.91 5.75
N PRO A 56 13.19 5.48 5.94
CA PRO A 56 13.87 5.44 7.24
C PRO A 56 13.10 6.25 8.28
N HIS A 57 13.16 5.83 9.54
CA HIS A 57 12.53 6.57 10.63
C HIS A 57 13.23 7.92 10.83
N GLN A 58 12.51 9.00 10.56
CA GLN A 58 12.95 10.38 10.68
C GLN A 58 11.94 11.14 11.53
N TYR A 59 12.34 11.52 12.74
CA TYR A 59 11.58 12.44 13.58
C TYR A 59 11.55 13.84 12.98
N GLN A 60 10.52 14.61 13.30
CA GLN A 60 10.46 16.05 13.01
C GLN A 60 11.69 16.78 13.59
N THR A 61 12.40 17.54 12.74
CA THR A 61 13.59 18.34 13.08
C THR A 61 13.43 19.83 12.80
N THR A 62 12.42 20.19 12.00
CA THR A 62 12.12 21.56 11.58
C THR A 62 10.65 21.89 11.84
N CYS A 63 10.22 23.14 11.60
CA CYS A 63 8.80 23.43 11.42
C CYS A 63 8.58 24.13 10.09
N ASP A 64 7.86 23.45 9.20
CA ASP A 64 7.33 23.96 7.94
C ASP A 64 5.99 23.26 7.74
N PRO A 65 4.90 23.76 8.34
CA PRO A 65 3.63 23.07 8.39
C PRO A 65 2.88 23.08 7.04
N ALA A 66 3.43 23.72 6.00
CA ALA A 66 2.84 23.71 4.66
C ALA A 66 2.70 22.26 4.16
N ALA A 67 1.48 21.87 3.79
CA ALA A 67 1.16 20.51 3.35
C ALA A 67 2.05 20.09 2.16
N LYS A 68 2.80 19.00 2.33
CA LYS A 68 3.79 18.58 1.33
C LYS A 68 3.10 17.90 0.13
N PRO A 69 3.60 18.09 -1.10
CA PRO A 69 2.85 17.81 -2.32
C PRO A 69 2.47 16.33 -2.52
N GLY A 70 3.29 15.38 -2.04
CA GLY A 70 2.95 13.95 -2.07
C GLY A 70 1.85 13.56 -1.07
N VAL A 71 1.74 14.28 0.05
CA VAL A 71 0.70 14.03 1.07
C VAL A 71 -0.66 14.55 0.60
N LEU A 72 -0.69 15.71 -0.07
CA LEU A 72 -1.88 16.24 -0.73
C LEU A 72 -2.41 15.27 -1.79
N ASP A 73 -1.52 14.77 -2.66
CA ASP A 73 -1.91 13.83 -3.71
C ASP A 73 -2.38 12.48 -3.16
N PHE A 74 -1.78 12.01 -2.06
CA PHE A 74 -2.22 10.79 -1.39
C PHE A 74 -3.61 10.97 -0.77
N ARG A 75 -3.86 12.06 -0.04
CA ARG A 75 -5.20 12.43 0.45
C ARG A 75 -6.20 12.46 -0.71
N ASP A 76 -5.84 13.06 -1.84
CA ASP A 76 -6.73 13.20 -2.99
C ASP A 76 -6.94 11.86 -3.74
N LEU A 77 -5.97 10.94 -3.69
CA LEU A 77 -6.15 9.55 -4.13
C LEU A 77 -7.16 8.82 -3.24
N LEU A 78 -7.05 8.95 -1.91
CA LEU A 78 -8.00 8.35 -0.97
C LEU A 78 -9.41 8.95 -1.15
N ASN A 79 -9.53 10.27 -1.33
CA ASN A 79 -10.80 10.95 -1.57
C ASN A 79 -11.48 10.45 -2.86
N ARG A 80 -10.71 10.23 -3.94
CA ARG A 80 -11.21 9.65 -5.21
C ARG A 80 -11.64 8.18 -5.08
N THR A 81 -10.99 7.43 -4.19
CA THR A 81 -11.21 5.97 -4.05
C THR A 81 -12.35 5.64 -3.08
N TYR A 82 -12.41 6.33 -1.93
CA TYR A 82 -13.29 6.00 -0.81
C TYR A 82 -14.33 7.09 -0.48
N GLY A 83 -14.48 8.07 -1.36
CA GLY A 83 -15.24 9.31 -1.11
C GLY A 83 -14.44 10.30 -0.25
N THR A 84 -14.90 11.55 -0.16
CA THR A 84 -14.21 12.59 0.63
C THR A 84 -14.43 12.37 2.13
N HIS A 85 -13.34 12.35 2.91
CA HIS A 85 -13.38 12.26 4.38
C HIS A 85 -12.71 13.47 5.04
N ILE A 86 -13.01 13.68 6.32
CA ILE A 86 -12.27 14.62 7.16
C ILE A 86 -10.79 14.21 7.17
N SER A 87 -9.89 15.16 6.96
CA SER A 87 -8.45 14.90 6.95
C SER A 87 -7.64 16.08 7.48
N GLY A 88 -6.53 15.79 8.14
CA GLY A 88 -5.62 16.76 8.73
C GLY A 88 -4.18 16.50 8.31
N ILE A 89 -3.49 17.53 7.78
CA ILE A 89 -2.08 17.43 7.37
C ILE A 89 -1.19 18.29 8.27
N SER A 90 -1.59 19.53 8.52
CA SER A 90 -0.78 20.54 9.19
C SER A 90 -1.11 20.68 10.67
N ARG A 91 -0.10 20.99 11.49
CA ARG A 91 -0.26 21.41 12.89
C ARG A 91 0.70 22.56 13.20
N ASP A 92 0.26 23.51 14.02
CA ASP A 92 1.08 24.65 14.43
C ASP A 92 2.38 24.23 15.12
N CYS A 93 3.47 24.95 14.84
CA CYS A 93 4.81 24.68 15.39
C CYS A 93 4.81 24.58 16.93
N ASN A 94 4.06 25.45 17.58
CA ASN A 94 4.00 25.59 19.04
C ASN A 94 3.01 24.59 19.70
N SER A 95 2.32 23.77 18.92
CA SER A 95 1.31 22.85 19.43
C SER A 95 1.92 21.49 19.82
N GLY A 96 2.06 21.25 21.12
CA GLY A 96 2.52 19.97 21.67
C GLY A 96 3.96 19.58 21.27
N GLY A 97 4.28 18.29 21.43
CA GLY A 97 5.62 17.74 21.17
C GLY A 97 5.99 17.56 19.70
N THR A 98 7.01 16.73 19.46
CA THR A 98 7.52 16.36 18.13
C THR A 98 6.42 15.72 17.28
N SER A 99 6.23 16.18 16.05
CA SER A 99 5.23 15.62 15.13
C SER A 99 5.44 16.01 13.66
N GLU A 100 5.32 15.03 12.78
CA GLU A 100 5.43 15.11 11.33
C GLU A 100 4.38 16.05 10.67
N HIS A 101 3.27 16.34 11.37
CA HIS A 101 2.29 17.35 10.97
C HIS A 101 2.87 18.78 10.97
N LYS A 102 3.90 19.03 11.80
CA LYS A 102 4.62 20.33 11.83
C LYS A 102 5.58 20.50 10.65
N GLU A 103 5.83 19.44 9.89
CA GLU A 103 6.58 19.45 8.64
C GLU A 103 5.68 19.22 7.41
N GLY A 104 4.35 19.20 7.62
CA GLY A 104 3.34 18.95 6.58
C GLY A 104 3.47 17.59 5.89
N ARG A 105 4.21 16.64 6.50
CA ARG A 105 4.52 15.31 5.95
C ARG A 105 3.77 14.15 6.62
N ALA A 106 2.70 14.46 7.35
CA ALA A 106 1.76 13.49 7.89
C ALA A 106 0.34 13.75 7.42
N LEU A 107 -0.51 12.71 7.46
CA LEU A 107 -1.92 12.74 7.14
C LEU A 107 -2.69 11.94 8.18
N ASP A 108 -3.58 12.59 8.92
CA ASP A 108 -4.70 11.93 9.60
C ASP A 108 -5.86 11.86 8.59
N TYR A 109 -6.37 10.67 8.29
CA TYR A 109 -7.49 10.44 7.38
C TYR A 109 -8.61 9.68 8.08
N HIS A 110 -9.80 10.28 8.14
CA HIS A 110 -10.89 9.76 8.97
C HIS A 110 -11.46 8.45 8.42
N PHE A 111 -11.35 7.39 9.21
CA PHE A 111 -12.08 6.12 9.09
C PHE A 111 -12.36 5.65 10.52
N ASN A 112 -13.60 5.30 10.83
CA ASN A 112 -14.00 4.83 12.15
C ASN A 112 -14.08 3.30 12.18
N VAL A 113 -13.31 2.68 13.08
CA VAL A 113 -13.23 1.21 13.23
C VAL A 113 -14.58 0.58 13.61
N SER A 114 -15.43 1.34 14.30
CA SER A 114 -16.77 0.93 14.71
C SER A 114 -17.82 1.12 13.61
N ASN A 115 -17.48 1.77 12.49
CA ASN A 115 -18.32 1.86 11.31
C ASN A 115 -17.92 0.72 10.34
N PRO A 116 -18.78 -0.27 10.06
CA PRO A 116 -18.40 -1.42 9.25
C PRO A 116 -17.87 -1.08 7.84
N THR A 117 -18.46 -0.08 7.18
CA THR A 117 -18.06 0.36 5.83
C THR A 117 -16.69 1.05 5.86
N GLN A 118 -16.48 1.98 6.78
CA GLN A 118 -15.19 2.69 6.89
C GLN A 118 -14.06 1.76 7.38
N ASN A 119 -14.36 0.82 8.28
CA ASN A 119 -13.40 -0.22 8.67
C ASN A 119 -13.06 -1.14 7.49
N ALA A 120 -14.03 -1.47 6.63
CA ALA A 120 -13.75 -2.22 5.41
C ALA A 120 -12.84 -1.42 4.44
N HIS A 121 -13.11 -0.13 4.22
CA HIS A 121 -12.25 0.77 3.43
C HIS A 121 -10.82 0.88 4.01
N ALA A 122 -10.70 0.98 5.34
CA ALA A 122 -9.41 0.97 6.03
C ALA A 122 -8.63 -0.34 5.78
N ASN A 123 -9.29 -1.49 5.87
CA ASN A 123 -8.67 -2.79 5.60
C ASN A 123 -8.26 -2.94 4.13
N ASP A 124 -9.08 -2.50 3.18
CA ASP A 124 -8.74 -2.49 1.75
C ASP A 124 -7.50 -1.63 1.44
N LEU A 125 -7.47 -0.40 1.96
CA LEU A 125 -6.33 0.50 1.82
C LEU A 125 -5.05 -0.11 2.43
N LEU A 126 -5.13 -0.69 3.62
CA LEU A 126 -3.99 -1.33 4.27
C LEU A 126 -3.53 -2.59 3.52
N ASN A 127 -4.45 -3.41 3.03
CA ASN A 127 -4.12 -4.58 2.20
C ASN A 127 -3.41 -4.17 0.91
N TRP A 128 -3.87 -3.10 0.25
CA TRP A 128 -3.24 -2.55 -0.94
C TRP A 128 -1.84 -1.97 -0.65
N LEU A 129 -1.70 -1.17 0.41
CA LEU A 129 -0.43 -0.59 0.85
C LEU A 129 0.63 -1.65 1.14
N LEU A 130 0.22 -2.74 1.81
CA LEU A 130 1.09 -3.79 2.33
C LEU A 130 1.18 -5.03 1.42
N ALA A 131 0.49 -5.04 0.28
CA ALA A 131 0.53 -6.13 -0.69
C ALA A 131 1.96 -6.41 -1.19
N THR A 132 2.19 -7.66 -1.59
CA THR A 132 3.37 -8.03 -2.38
C THR A 132 3.05 -7.81 -3.86
N ASP A 133 3.89 -7.08 -4.59
CA ASP A 133 3.67 -6.86 -6.02
C ASP A 133 4.03 -8.09 -6.88
N ARG A 134 3.69 -8.04 -8.18
CA ARG A 134 3.95 -9.11 -9.16
C ARG A 134 5.44 -9.47 -9.35
N TYR A 135 6.36 -8.68 -8.81
CA TYR A 135 7.80 -8.93 -8.86
C TYR A 135 8.34 -9.51 -7.55
N GLY A 136 7.47 -9.80 -6.58
CA GLY A 136 7.84 -10.33 -5.26
C GLY A 136 8.22 -9.25 -4.25
N ASN A 137 8.07 -7.96 -4.57
CA ASN A 137 8.37 -6.90 -3.61
C ASN A 137 7.29 -6.84 -2.53
N ARG A 138 7.63 -7.27 -1.32
CA ARG A 138 6.76 -7.16 -0.14
C ARG A 138 6.52 -5.69 0.22
N ASN A 139 5.31 -5.38 0.69
CA ASN A 139 4.88 -4.06 1.13
C ASN A 139 5.12 -2.99 0.04
N ALA A 140 4.66 -3.28 -1.18
CA ALA A 140 5.10 -2.54 -2.36
C ALA A 140 4.63 -1.08 -2.36
N MET A 141 3.32 -0.83 -2.20
CA MET A 141 2.77 0.51 -2.38
C MET A 141 3.17 1.46 -1.24
N VAL A 142 3.24 0.99 0.01
CA VAL A 142 3.74 1.78 1.14
C VAL A 142 5.20 2.23 0.94
N ARG A 143 6.06 1.36 0.38
CA ARG A 143 7.44 1.70 -0.01
C ARG A 143 7.48 2.70 -1.16
N ARG A 144 6.74 2.44 -2.25
CA ARG A 144 6.68 3.34 -3.42
C ARG A 144 6.12 4.73 -3.10
N LEU A 145 5.19 4.85 -2.16
CA LEU A 145 4.65 6.13 -1.69
C LEU A 145 5.61 6.86 -0.71
N GLY A 146 6.65 6.19 -0.22
CA GLY A 146 7.58 6.74 0.77
C GLY A 146 6.95 6.94 2.16
N ILE A 147 5.98 6.09 2.52
CA ILE A 147 5.35 6.10 3.86
C ILE A 147 6.30 5.40 4.84
N MET A 148 6.58 6.10 5.95
CA MET A 148 7.55 5.75 6.99
C MET A 148 6.93 4.91 8.10
N TYR A 149 5.72 5.28 8.54
CA TYR A 149 4.90 4.46 9.43
C TYR A 149 3.40 4.75 9.25
N ILE A 150 2.57 3.82 9.71
CA ILE A 150 1.11 3.93 9.72
C ILE A 150 0.60 3.61 11.12
N ILE A 151 -0.35 4.37 11.66
CA ILE A 151 -1.00 4.06 12.94
C ILE A 151 -2.50 3.87 12.71
N TRP A 152 -3.02 2.72 13.12
CA TRP A 152 -4.43 2.36 13.01
C TRP A 152 -4.86 1.42 14.13
N ASN A 153 -6.01 1.68 14.74
CA ASN A 153 -6.67 0.86 15.74
C ASN A 153 -5.70 0.29 16.81
N ARG A 154 -5.03 1.19 17.54
CA ARG A 154 -4.07 0.86 18.62
C ARG A 154 -2.86 0.02 18.17
N ARG A 155 -2.50 0.08 16.88
CA ARG A 155 -1.31 -0.59 16.32
C ARG A 155 -0.53 0.38 15.44
N ILE A 156 0.78 0.20 15.39
CA ILE A 156 1.69 0.91 14.48
C ILE A 156 2.33 -0.09 13.52
N TRP A 157 2.33 0.22 12.23
CA TRP A 157 3.11 -0.48 11.21
C TRP A 157 4.37 0.30 10.90
N GLN A 158 5.51 -0.36 10.94
CA GLN A 158 6.80 0.18 10.55
C GLN A 158 7.74 -0.97 10.12
N ASP A 159 8.61 -0.69 9.14
CA ASP A 159 9.66 -1.62 8.66
C ASP A 159 9.15 -3.05 8.36
N GLY A 160 7.97 -3.14 7.74
CA GLY A 160 7.36 -4.43 7.37
C GLY A 160 6.61 -5.19 8.46
N SER A 161 6.47 -4.64 9.68
CA SER A 161 5.83 -5.31 10.82
C SER A 161 4.80 -4.43 11.55
N TRP A 162 3.83 -5.06 12.22
CA TRP A 162 2.85 -4.39 13.09
C TRP A 162 3.17 -4.63 14.57
N ALA A 163 3.25 -3.57 15.37
CA ALA A 163 3.41 -3.61 16.82
C ALA A 163 2.21 -2.95 17.55
N PRO A 164 2.00 -3.21 18.85
CA PRO A 164 1.06 -2.44 19.66
C PRO A 164 1.43 -0.95 19.71
N TYR A 165 0.44 -0.07 19.68
CA TYR A 165 0.62 1.38 19.82
C TYR A 165 -0.14 1.90 21.04
N ASN A 166 0.59 2.56 21.95
CA ASN A 166 0.09 3.03 23.24
C ASN A 166 0.15 4.57 23.38
N GLY A 167 0.20 5.30 22.27
CA GLY A 167 0.14 6.76 22.29
C GLY A 167 -1.24 7.30 22.71
N ALA A 168 -1.31 8.60 22.99
CA ALA A 168 -2.49 9.25 23.57
C ALA A 168 -3.76 9.13 22.69
N SER A 169 -3.62 9.22 21.37
CA SER A 169 -4.69 8.87 20.42
C SER A 169 -4.69 7.36 20.17
N PRO A 170 -5.80 6.64 20.37
CA PRO A 170 -5.89 5.22 20.02
C PRO A 170 -6.03 4.97 18.51
N HIS A 171 -6.17 6.02 17.68
CA HIS A 171 -6.34 5.92 16.22
C HIS A 171 -7.48 4.98 15.81
N THR A 172 -8.63 5.07 16.49
CA THR A 172 -9.85 4.27 16.20
C THR A 172 -10.84 4.99 15.29
N ASP A 173 -10.62 6.27 15.05
CA ASP A 173 -11.45 7.21 14.27
C ASP A 173 -10.70 7.82 13.07
N HIS A 174 -9.40 7.54 12.93
CA HIS A 174 -8.59 7.91 11.76
C HIS A 174 -7.40 6.95 11.61
N ILE A 175 -6.96 6.75 10.37
CA ILE A 175 -5.61 6.24 10.11
C ILE A 175 -4.66 7.43 10.07
N HIS A 176 -3.55 7.34 10.79
CA HIS A 176 -2.44 8.28 10.66
C HIS A 176 -1.37 7.69 9.75
N PHE A 177 -0.90 8.48 8.78
CA PHE A 177 0.23 8.17 7.90
C PHE A 177 1.32 9.22 8.10
N SER A 178 2.57 8.78 8.32
CA SER A 178 3.72 9.67 8.26
C SER A 178 4.64 9.30 7.11
N PHE A 179 5.08 10.29 6.34
CA PHE A 179 5.92 10.12 5.16
C PHE A 179 7.38 10.44 5.47
N GLY A 180 8.30 9.71 4.83
CA GLY A 180 9.68 10.15 4.67
C GLY A 180 9.76 11.29 3.65
N TRP A 181 10.85 12.06 3.69
CA TRP A 181 11.01 13.23 2.81
C TRP A 181 10.81 12.95 1.31
N PRO A 182 11.33 11.85 0.71
CA PRO A 182 11.11 11.57 -0.71
C PRO A 182 9.64 11.35 -1.07
N GLY A 183 8.89 10.64 -0.21
CA GLY A 183 7.46 10.41 -0.42
C GLY A 183 6.67 11.72 -0.33
N ALA A 184 6.94 12.52 0.70
CA ALA A 184 6.32 13.82 0.91
C ALA A 184 6.58 14.82 -0.23
N ARG A 185 7.74 14.75 -0.89
CA ARG A 185 8.19 15.67 -1.96
C ARG A 185 7.90 15.21 -3.39
N ARG A 186 7.30 14.03 -3.56
CA ARG A 186 7.04 13.37 -4.86
C ARG A 186 8.30 12.85 -5.60
N GLU A 187 9.29 12.38 -4.87
CA GLU A 187 10.60 11.98 -5.40
C GLU A 187 10.74 10.45 -5.63
N THR A 188 9.78 9.65 -5.13
CA THR A 188 9.76 8.17 -5.22
C THR A 188 9.12 7.61 -6.51
N SER A 189 9.32 6.32 -6.76
CA SER A 189 8.84 5.58 -7.94
C SER A 189 7.32 5.62 -8.15
N TRP A 190 6.51 5.86 -7.11
CA TRP A 190 5.07 6.12 -7.26
C TRP A 190 4.79 7.32 -8.20
N TRP A 191 5.55 8.40 -8.04
CA TRP A 191 5.43 9.65 -8.80
C TRP A 191 6.16 9.58 -10.16
N HIS A 192 7.07 8.60 -10.29
CA HIS A 192 7.92 8.38 -11.45
C HIS A 192 7.86 6.91 -11.92
N PRO A 193 6.68 6.41 -12.35
CA PRO A 193 6.45 4.98 -12.62
C PRO A 193 7.27 4.43 -13.79
N SER A 194 7.69 5.30 -14.72
CA SER A 194 8.60 4.97 -15.83
C SER A 194 10.08 4.93 -15.43
N GLY A 195 10.37 4.89 -14.12
CA GLY A 195 11.65 5.25 -13.55
C GLY A 195 11.79 6.78 -13.37
N PRO A 196 12.75 7.24 -12.55
CA PRO A 196 13.07 8.65 -12.47
C PRO A 196 13.39 9.20 -13.87
N ARG A 197 12.95 10.45 -14.14
CA ARG A 197 13.40 11.21 -15.33
C ARG A 197 14.84 11.68 -15.16
N VAL A 198 15.75 10.72 -14.94
CA VAL A 198 17.18 10.93 -15.07
C VAL A 198 17.41 11.30 -16.53
N GLY A 199 17.70 12.57 -16.79
CA GLY A 199 18.29 12.95 -18.07
C GLY A 199 19.54 12.08 -18.24
N ARG A 200 19.58 11.27 -19.30
CA ARG A 200 20.73 10.40 -19.57
C ARG A 200 21.98 11.26 -19.59
N VAL A 201 22.88 11.06 -18.63
CA VAL A 201 24.19 11.70 -18.63
C VAL A 201 25.00 11.05 -19.75
N PHE A 202 25.02 11.70 -20.91
CA PHE A 202 25.86 11.30 -22.03
C PHE A 202 27.27 11.83 -21.80
N TRP A 203 28.20 10.94 -21.44
CA TRP A 203 29.63 11.23 -21.49
C TRP A 203 30.10 11.24 -22.94
N ASN A 204 30.05 12.42 -23.55
CA ASN A 204 30.53 12.62 -24.91
C ASN A 204 32.00 13.09 -24.89
N MET A 205 32.94 12.23 -25.31
CA MET A 205 34.35 12.62 -25.46
C MET A 205 34.62 13.07 -26.89
N ARG A 206 35.28 14.22 -27.06
CA ARG A 206 35.78 14.67 -28.37
C ARG A 206 37.22 14.18 -28.56
N SER A 207 37.44 13.40 -29.61
CA SER A 207 38.78 12.99 -30.04
C SER A 207 39.56 14.16 -30.67
N PRO A 208 40.91 14.10 -30.74
CA PRO A 208 41.73 15.08 -31.46
C PRO A 208 41.36 15.22 -32.95
N SER A 209 40.84 14.17 -33.59
CA SER A 209 40.33 14.19 -34.96
C SER A 209 38.94 14.83 -35.11
N GLY A 210 38.35 15.34 -34.02
CA GLY A 210 37.06 16.03 -34.01
C GLY A 210 35.83 15.11 -34.00
N ALA A 211 36.01 13.79 -34.01
CA ALA A 211 34.94 12.82 -33.81
C ALA A 211 34.50 12.75 -32.34
N TRP A 212 33.25 12.39 -32.10
CA TRP A 212 32.65 12.25 -30.77
C TRP A 212 32.34 10.78 -30.46
N THR A 213 32.63 10.34 -29.25
CA THR A 213 32.00 9.13 -28.69
C THR A 213 30.63 9.52 -28.10
N GLY A 214 29.64 8.62 -28.20
CA GLY A 214 28.30 8.86 -27.65
C GLY A 214 27.30 9.50 -28.62
N ALA A 215 26.11 9.79 -28.09
CA ALA A 215 25.00 10.35 -28.89
C ALA A 215 25.24 11.83 -29.17
N ARG A 216 25.07 12.26 -30.43
CA ARG A 216 25.03 13.70 -30.76
C ARG A 216 23.80 14.32 -30.10
N VAL A 217 24.01 15.03 -29.00
CA VAL A 217 23.02 15.96 -28.45
C VAL A 217 23.01 17.17 -29.37
N SER A 218 22.06 17.23 -30.29
CA SER A 218 21.74 18.46 -31.01
C SER A 218 20.93 19.36 -30.07
N ASP A 219 21.50 20.51 -29.69
CA ASP A 219 20.84 21.49 -28.81
C ASP A 219 19.46 21.89 -29.33
N GLN A 220 18.41 21.48 -28.62
CA GLN A 220 17.02 21.94 -28.80
C GLN A 220 16.31 21.90 -27.42
N GLY A 221 16.50 22.96 -26.62
CA GLY A 221 15.89 23.13 -25.29
C GLY A 221 16.87 23.69 -24.26
N PRO A 222 16.39 24.37 -23.19
CA PRO A 222 17.26 25.13 -22.28
C PRO A 222 18.12 24.20 -21.40
N VAL A 223 19.35 23.99 -21.83
CA VAL A 223 20.43 23.45 -21.00
C VAL A 223 20.88 24.56 -20.05
N GLY A 224 20.91 24.30 -18.74
CA GLY A 224 21.34 25.28 -17.73
C GLY A 224 22.83 25.69 -17.79
N SER A 225 23.60 25.12 -18.72
CA SER A 225 25.06 25.27 -18.90
C SER A 225 25.91 24.77 -17.70
N VAL A 226 27.21 24.47 -17.77
CA VAL A 226 28.25 24.51 -18.83
C VAL A 226 29.02 23.17 -18.81
N ALA A 227 29.71 22.82 -19.90
CA ALA A 227 30.63 21.66 -19.95
C ALA A 227 31.88 21.82 -19.06
N TYR A 228 32.50 20.70 -18.67
CA TYR A 228 33.86 20.68 -18.13
C TYR A 228 34.79 19.96 -19.11
N ALA A 229 35.92 20.60 -19.44
CA ALA A 229 36.97 20.01 -20.25
C ALA A 229 38.29 20.09 -19.48
N ALA A 230 38.75 18.96 -18.96
CA ALA A 230 40.13 18.79 -18.51
C ALA A 230 40.93 18.22 -19.68
N GLY A 231 41.86 19.01 -20.22
CA GLY A 231 42.99 18.46 -20.98
C GLY A 231 44.05 17.98 -19.98
N PRO A 232 44.85 16.95 -20.31
CA PRO A 232 46.02 16.63 -19.50
C PRO A 232 47.04 17.76 -19.62
N ASP A 233 47.52 18.23 -18.47
CA ASP A 233 48.53 19.28 -18.34
C ASP A 233 49.84 18.81 -19.01
N GLY A 234 50.10 19.29 -20.23
CA GLY A 234 51.30 18.95 -20.99
C GLY A 234 52.38 20.02 -20.85
N SER A 235 53.26 19.87 -19.85
CA SER A 235 54.56 20.53 -19.77
C SER A 235 55.57 19.67 -19.01
#